data_AF-A0A6C1EAJ5-F1
#
_entry.id   AF-A0A6C1EAJ5-F1
#
_cell.length_a   1.000
_cell.length_b   1.000
_cell.length_c   1.000
_cell.angle_alpha   90.00
_cell.angle_beta   90.00
_cell.angle_gamma   90.00
#
_symmetry.space_group_name_H-M   'P 1'
#
loop_
_entity.id
_entity.type
_entity.pdbx_description
1 polymer ?
#
loop_
_entity_poly.entity_id
_entity_poly.type
_entity_poly.pdbx_seq_one_letter_code
_entity_poly.pdbx_strand_id
1 'polypeptide(L)'
;MLRTRPFNWGLLRPYFTSSLCKVPRAPPDKVLGLSEHFKKDKNIHKIDLTVGIYKDAWGKVTTFPSVAKAQKLIDSHLELNKNLSYLPITGSKEFQENVMNFLFKESCPQFGPFYLAHDRISFVQTLSGTGALAVAAKFLALFISKDIWIPDPSWANHKNIFQNNGFENIHRYSYYKDGQIDIDGWIKQLKTLAHNQKKENDKQLHCIILHACCHNPTGLDPTKEQWKEIIDTIYELKMVPIVDMAYQGLESGDMLKDAYLMRLCLDVDRYPNWSNGVFLCQSFAKNMGLYGERVGSLSVITPATADDENLNPLQRGNSLQQNIDSQLKQIVRGMYSSPPGYGSRVVNVVLSNTKLKHQWFKDVEFMAQRLHYVRKEMFERLRWPDLINFAQQHGMFYYTRFNPRQVEVLKNKFSVYLTGDGRLSLSGVNDSNIDYLCEALDAVSKMSEIA
;
A
#
# COMPACT_ATOMS: atom_id res chain seq x y z
N MET A 1 48.62 20.11 67.21
CA MET A 1 47.29 20.36 66.64
C MET A 1 47.41 20.33 65.12
N LEU A 2 47.04 19.20 64.49
CA LEU A 2 45.92 19.07 63.53
C LEU A 2 46.21 19.75 62.17
N ARG A 3 46.80 19.02 61.22
CA ARG A 3 46.15 18.35 60.06
C ARG A 3 45.37 19.31 59.14
N THR A 4 45.80 19.40 57.88
CA THR A 4 44.99 19.00 56.71
C THR A 4 45.88 18.91 55.45
N ARG A 5 45.81 17.77 54.76
CA ARG A 5 46.38 17.54 53.42
C ARG A 5 45.52 18.26 52.38
N PRO A 6 46.09 18.78 51.27
CA PRO A 6 45.28 19.25 50.16
C PRO A 6 44.57 18.07 49.52
N PHE A 7 43.24 18.18 49.43
CA PHE A 7 42.35 17.21 48.81
C PHE A 7 42.72 16.99 47.35
N ASN A 8 42.95 15.73 47.00
CA ASN A 8 43.13 15.26 45.64
C ASN A 8 41.77 15.37 44.94
N TRP A 9 41.58 16.36 44.06
CA TRP A 9 40.42 16.41 43.17
C TRP A 9 40.60 15.32 42.11
N GLY A 10 40.23 14.10 42.48
CA GLY A 10 39.88 13.08 41.52
C GLY A 10 38.80 13.66 40.62
N LEU A 11 39.18 13.98 39.38
CA LEU A 11 38.27 14.42 38.33
C LEU A 11 37.12 13.41 38.26
N LEU A 12 35.97 13.88 38.71
CA LEU A 12 34.67 13.24 38.64
C LEU A 12 34.48 12.69 37.21
N ARG A 13 34.61 11.38 37.05
CA ARG A 13 33.99 10.70 35.91
C ARG A 13 32.50 11.03 36.00
N PRO A 14 31.85 11.55 34.94
CA PRO A 14 30.40 11.65 34.96
C PRO A 14 29.85 10.23 35.04
N TYR A 15 29.40 9.87 36.23
CA TYR A 15 28.63 8.66 36.47
C TYR A 15 27.30 8.83 35.73
N PHE A 16 26.93 7.79 34.98
CA PHE A 16 25.70 7.62 34.19
C PHE A 16 25.63 8.30 32.82
N THR A 17 26.38 7.77 31.84
CA THR A 17 25.91 7.82 30.45
C THR A 17 24.91 6.68 30.27
N SER A 18 23.62 6.95 30.46
CA SER A 18 22.58 6.00 30.03
C SER A 18 22.83 5.64 28.57
N SER A 19 22.70 4.35 28.20
CA SER A 19 22.77 3.95 26.80
C SER A 19 21.73 4.68 25.93
N LEU A 20 20.64 5.17 26.55
CA LEU A 20 19.61 5.98 25.90
C LEU A 20 20.14 7.36 25.44
N CYS A 21 21.21 7.90 26.05
CA CYS A 21 21.79 9.18 25.64
C CYS A 21 22.42 9.13 24.23
N LYS A 22 22.65 7.93 23.68
CA LYS A 22 23.17 7.72 22.33
C LYS A 22 22.08 7.52 21.27
N VAL A 23 20.81 7.45 21.67
CA VAL A 23 19.70 7.23 20.74
C VAL A 23 19.50 8.51 19.92
N PRO A 24 19.71 8.49 18.59
CA PRO A 24 19.54 9.68 17.77
C PRO A 24 18.05 9.99 17.59
N ARG A 25 17.73 11.26 17.37
CA ARG A 25 16.38 11.66 16.94
C ARG A 25 16.12 11.06 15.56
N ALA A 26 15.06 10.26 15.42
CA ALA A 26 14.64 9.77 14.13
C ALA A 26 14.25 10.93 13.19
N PRO A 27 14.57 10.86 11.89
CA PRO A 27 14.08 11.84 10.93
C PRO A 27 12.54 11.80 10.89
N PRO A 28 11.87 12.95 10.73
CA PRO A 28 10.42 12.99 10.63
C PRO A 28 9.94 12.24 9.38
N ASP A 29 8.79 11.58 9.48
CA ASP A 29 8.15 10.94 8.33
C ASP A 29 7.77 11.99 7.28
N LYS A 30 8.06 11.69 6.01
CA LYS A 30 7.88 12.63 4.88
C LYS A 30 6.43 13.07 4.67
N VAL A 31 5.46 12.34 5.21
CA VAL A 31 4.02 12.67 5.13
C VAL A 31 3.52 13.13 6.49
N LEU A 32 3.67 12.32 7.55
CA LEU A 32 3.07 12.61 8.86
C LEU A 32 3.73 13.81 9.55
N GLY A 33 5.02 14.06 9.32
CA GLY A 33 5.71 15.26 9.84
C GLY A 33 5.18 16.57 9.24
N LEU A 34 4.62 16.54 8.02
CA LEU A 34 3.99 17.73 7.42
C LEU A 34 2.63 18.04 8.07
N SER A 35 1.89 17.02 8.50
CA SER A 35 0.62 17.20 9.19
C SER A 35 0.77 17.97 10.51
N GLU A 36 1.90 17.83 11.22
CA GLU A 36 2.18 18.62 12.42
C GLU A 36 2.41 20.10 12.12
N HIS A 37 3.14 20.41 11.04
CA HIS A 37 3.36 21.79 10.61
C HIS A 37 2.04 22.43 10.18
N PHE A 38 1.22 21.71 9.41
CA PHE A 38 -0.11 22.18 8.99
C PHE A 38 -1.01 22.50 10.19
N LYS A 39 -0.99 21.68 11.26
CA LYS A 39 -1.77 21.94 12.48
C LYS A 39 -1.35 23.22 13.20
N LYS A 40 -0.06 23.56 13.18
CA LYS A 40 0.49 24.75 13.84
C LYS A 40 0.29 26.05 13.04
N ASP A 41 0.10 25.94 11.72
CA ASP A 41 -0.14 27.08 10.86
C ASP A 41 -1.48 27.76 11.20
N LYS A 42 -1.46 29.09 11.34
CA LYS A 42 -2.62 29.94 11.67
C LYS A 42 -3.25 30.60 10.45
N ASN A 43 -2.66 30.45 9.27
CA ASN A 43 -3.23 30.97 8.03
C ASN A 43 -4.61 30.33 7.78
N ILE A 44 -5.63 31.17 7.57
CA ILE A 44 -7.00 30.71 7.29
C ILE A 44 -7.14 30.06 5.90
N HIS A 45 -6.20 30.32 5.00
CA HIS A 45 -6.17 29.77 3.64
C HIS A 45 -5.27 28.52 3.50
N LYS A 46 -4.74 27.99 4.61
CA LYS A 46 -3.85 26.82 4.55
C LYS A 46 -4.54 25.60 3.92
N ILE A 47 -3.81 24.85 3.10
CA ILE A 47 -4.33 23.63 2.44
C ILE A 47 -3.43 22.44 2.76
N ASP A 48 -4.04 21.34 3.23
CA ASP A 48 -3.36 20.06 3.46
C ASP A 48 -3.64 19.09 2.30
N LEU A 49 -2.62 18.91 1.46
CA LEU A 49 -2.58 17.96 0.34
C LEU A 49 -1.60 16.81 0.61
N THR A 50 -1.21 16.58 1.86
CA THR A 50 -0.13 15.62 2.19
C THR A 50 -0.64 14.19 2.33
N VAL A 51 -1.71 14.01 3.13
CA VAL A 51 -2.23 12.69 3.49
C VAL A 51 -3.29 12.23 2.48
N GLY A 52 -3.21 10.97 2.07
CA GLY A 52 -4.23 10.28 1.28
C GLY A 52 -5.39 9.77 2.13
N ILE A 53 -6.10 10.67 2.80
CA ILE A 53 -7.39 10.41 3.45
C ILE A 53 -8.46 11.14 2.65
N TYR A 54 -9.50 10.42 2.24
CA TYR A 54 -10.62 11.01 1.55
C TYR A 54 -11.33 12.02 2.44
N LYS A 55 -11.54 13.22 1.90
CA LYS A 55 -12.42 14.25 2.45
C LYS A 55 -13.51 14.50 1.43
N ASP A 56 -14.72 14.91 1.82
CA ASP A 56 -15.83 15.28 0.93
C ASP A 56 -15.64 16.67 0.28
N ALA A 57 -16.64 17.14 -0.48
CA ALA A 57 -16.62 18.45 -1.16
C ALA A 57 -16.60 19.65 -0.19
N TRP A 58 -16.75 19.42 1.11
CA TRP A 58 -16.61 20.44 2.16
C TRP A 58 -15.31 20.28 2.94
N GLY A 59 -14.38 19.43 2.47
CA GLY A 59 -13.10 19.19 3.11
C GLY A 59 -13.19 18.38 4.41
N LYS A 60 -14.31 17.68 4.67
CA LYS A 60 -14.50 16.87 5.88
C LYS A 60 -14.21 15.40 5.63
N VAL A 61 -13.51 14.75 6.55
CA VAL A 61 -13.39 13.29 6.55
C VAL A 61 -14.75 12.70 6.93
N THR A 62 -15.35 11.91 6.04
CA THR A 62 -16.68 11.32 6.24
C THR A 62 -16.62 9.80 6.17
N THR A 63 -17.41 9.16 7.03
CA THR A 63 -17.63 7.71 6.99
C THR A 63 -18.54 7.37 5.83
N PHE A 64 -18.19 6.33 5.07
CA PHE A 64 -19.02 5.89 3.94
C PHE A 64 -20.40 5.40 4.41
N PRO A 65 -21.48 5.69 3.66
CA PRO A 65 -22.83 5.23 4.00
C PRO A 65 -22.94 3.73 4.27
N SER A 66 -22.27 2.88 3.48
CA SER A 66 -22.21 1.43 3.71
C SER A 66 -21.61 1.07 5.07
N VAL A 67 -20.50 1.72 5.43
CA VAL A 67 -19.77 1.51 6.69
C VAL A 67 -20.54 2.03 7.88
N ALA A 68 -21.12 3.23 7.80
CA ALA A 68 -21.94 3.79 8.87
C ALA A 68 -23.17 2.92 9.16
N LYS A 69 -23.81 2.38 8.11
CA LYS A 69 -24.91 1.41 8.25
C LYS A 69 -24.43 0.09 8.87
N ALA A 70 -23.27 -0.42 8.49
CA ALA A 70 -22.69 -1.61 9.09
C ALA A 70 -22.36 -1.44 10.57
N GLN A 71 -21.75 -0.31 10.95
CA GLN A 71 -21.49 0.05 12.36
C GLN A 71 -22.78 0.11 13.15
N LYS A 72 -23.81 0.81 12.63
CA LYS A 72 -25.13 0.87 13.27
C LYS A 72 -25.74 -0.52 13.50
N LEU A 73 -25.61 -1.44 12.53
CA LEU A 73 -26.08 -2.82 12.69
C LEU A 73 -25.34 -3.56 13.81
N ILE A 74 -24.01 -3.41 13.89
CA ILE A 74 -23.20 -4.00 14.96
C ILE A 74 -23.63 -3.46 16.32
N ASP A 75 -23.88 -2.16 16.43
CA ASP A 75 -24.31 -1.52 17.66
C ASP A 75 -25.74 -1.90 18.06
N SER A 76 -26.65 -2.06 17.10
CA SER A 76 -28.06 -2.37 17.36
C SER A 76 -28.36 -3.87 17.54
N HIS A 77 -27.42 -4.76 17.19
CA HIS A 77 -27.60 -6.21 17.28
C HIS A 77 -26.49 -6.84 18.11
N LEU A 78 -26.79 -7.10 19.39
CA LEU A 78 -25.84 -7.67 20.36
C LEU A 78 -25.12 -8.93 19.83
N GLU A 79 -25.81 -9.77 19.05
CA GLU A 79 -25.23 -10.98 18.46
C GLU A 79 -24.03 -10.71 17.52
N LEU A 80 -23.97 -9.53 16.90
CA LEU A 80 -22.84 -9.09 16.06
C LEU A 80 -21.69 -8.48 16.88
N ASN A 81 -21.92 -8.19 18.16
CA ASN A 81 -20.96 -7.54 19.06
C ASN A 81 -20.73 -8.29 20.39
N LYS A 82 -21.15 -9.55 20.50
CA LYS A 82 -21.14 -10.30 21.77
C LYS A 82 -19.78 -10.82 22.22
N ASN A 83 -18.79 -10.90 21.33
CA ASN A 83 -17.48 -11.47 21.67
C ASN A 83 -16.35 -10.49 21.31
N LEU A 84 -15.74 -9.91 22.34
CA LEU A 84 -14.57 -9.02 22.25
C LEU A 84 -13.27 -9.71 22.71
N SER A 85 -13.27 -11.04 22.78
CA SER A 85 -12.08 -11.83 23.10
C SER A 85 -11.06 -11.76 21.96
N TYR A 86 -9.85 -12.24 22.23
CA TYR A 86 -8.82 -12.37 21.19
C TYR A 86 -9.34 -13.19 20.00
N LEU A 87 -9.13 -12.65 18.80
CA LEU A 87 -9.28 -13.43 17.57
C LEU A 87 -8.21 -14.51 17.48
N PRO A 88 -8.45 -15.59 16.68
CA PRO A 88 -7.38 -16.46 16.23
C PRO A 88 -6.23 -15.66 15.61
N ILE A 89 -5.02 -16.21 15.65
CA ILE A 89 -3.81 -15.56 15.12
C ILE A 89 -3.99 -15.17 13.64
N THR A 90 -4.67 -16.00 12.86
CA THR A 90 -4.98 -15.75 11.44
C THR A 90 -6.11 -14.76 11.21
N GLY A 91 -6.84 -14.36 12.26
CA GLY A 91 -8.01 -13.48 12.19
C GLY A 91 -9.35 -14.21 12.32
N SER A 92 -10.43 -13.49 12.02
CA SER A 92 -11.79 -14.04 12.00
C SER A 92 -11.99 -14.95 10.77
N LYS A 93 -12.64 -16.10 10.99
CA LYS A 93 -12.96 -17.05 9.93
C LYS A 93 -13.97 -16.45 8.93
N GLU A 94 -14.98 -15.75 9.44
CA GLU A 94 -16.00 -15.09 8.62
C GLU A 94 -15.39 -13.96 7.78
N PHE A 95 -14.46 -13.19 8.35
CA PHE A 95 -13.69 -12.20 7.59
C PHE A 95 -12.87 -12.87 6.49
N GLN A 96 -12.15 -13.95 6.81
CA GLN A 96 -11.38 -14.71 5.83
C GLN A 96 -12.27 -15.20 4.69
N GLU A 97 -13.39 -15.86 4.97
CA GLU A 97 -14.30 -16.39 3.96
C GLU A 97 -14.86 -15.28 3.05
N ASN A 98 -15.31 -14.16 3.62
CA ASN A 98 -15.89 -13.06 2.85
C ASN A 98 -14.85 -12.32 2.01
N VAL A 99 -13.64 -12.11 2.53
CA VAL A 99 -12.55 -11.50 1.75
C VAL A 99 -12.06 -12.43 0.64
N MET A 100 -11.91 -13.73 0.93
CA MET A 100 -11.53 -14.73 -0.07
C MET A 100 -12.59 -14.84 -1.18
N ASN A 101 -13.88 -14.81 -0.84
CA ASN A 101 -14.96 -14.77 -1.81
C ASN A 101 -14.90 -13.49 -2.67
N PHE A 102 -14.71 -12.32 -2.05
CA PHE A 102 -14.60 -11.06 -2.77
C PHE A 102 -13.40 -11.02 -3.73
N LEU A 103 -12.20 -11.44 -3.29
CA LEU A 103 -10.98 -11.40 -4.11
C LEU A 103 -10.99 -12.49 -5.18
N PHE A 104 -11.25 -13.74 -4.81
CA PHE A 104 -11.00 -14.88 -5.71
C PHE A 104 -12.26 -15.40 -6.42
N LYS A 105 -13.47 -15.09 -5.95
CA LYS A 105 -14.70 -15.48 -6.68
C LYS A 105 -15.33 -14.31 -7.42
N GLU A 106 -15.38 -13.12 -6.81
CA GLU A 106 -16.01 -11.95 -7.44
C GLU A 106 -15.02 -11.14 -8.29
N SER A 107 -13.81 -10.88 -7.79
CA SER A 107 -12.83 -10.05 -8.49
C SER A 107 -11.98 -10.84 -9.50
N CYS A 108 -11.91 -12.18 -9.39
CA CYS A 108 -11.22 -13.09 -10.30
C CYS A 108 -12.03 -14.38 -10.58
N PRO A 109 -13.26 -14.27 -11.11
CA PRO A 109 -14.15 -15.42 -11.29
C PRO A 109 -13.60 -16.49 -12.24
N GLN A 110 -12.72 -16.11 -13.17
CA GLN A 110 -12.18 -17.02 -14.18
C GLN A 110 -11.22 -18.06 -13.57
N PHE A 111 -10.36 -17.63 -12.65
CA PHE A 111 -9.23 -18.45 -12.19
C PHE A 111 -9.21 -18.66 -10.67
N GLY A 112 -9.77 -17.74 -9.89
CA GLY A 112 -9.73 -17.85 -8.44
C GLY A 112 -10.47 -19.07 -7.88
N PRO A 113 -11.60 -19.55 -8.45
CA PRO A 113 -12.21 -20.81 -8.03
C PRO A 113 -11.27 -22.02 -8.13
N PHE A 114 -10.38 -22.07 -9.13
CA PHE A 114 -9.38 -23.13 -9.25
C PHE A 114 -8.43 -23.13 -8.05
N TYR A 115 -7.85 -21.99 -7.70
CA TYR A 115 -6.93 -21.91 -6.55
C TYR A 115 -7.61 -22.25 -5.22
N LEU A 116 -8.87 -21.84 -5.06
CA LEU A 116 -9.66 -22.18 -3.86
C LEU A 116 -9.98 -23.69 -3.78
N ALA A 117 -10.37 -24.32 -4.89
CA ALA A 117 -10.75 -25.73 -4.91
C ALA A 117 -9.57 -26.68 -4.63
N HIS A 118 -8.34 -26.22 -4.84
CA HIS A 118 -7.11 -27.00 -4.64
C HIS A 118 -6.30 -26.55 -3.41
N ASP A 119 -6.92 -25.80 -2.48
CA ASP A 119 -6.28 -25.29 -1.26
C ASP A 119 -4.94 -24.58 -1.54
N ARG A 120 -4.89 -23.73 -2.58
CA ARG A 120 -3.66 -23.06 -3.03
C ARG A 120 -3.48 -21.66 -2.46
N ILE A 121 -4.30 -21.27 -1.49
CA ILE A 121 -4.27 -19.91 -0.95
C ILE A 121 -4.16 -19.97 0.57
N SER A 122 -2.99 -19.55 1.07
CA SER A 122 -2.80 -19.20 2.47
C SER A 122 -3.34 -17.80 2.74
N PHE A 123 -3.99 -17.60 3.88
CA PHE A 123 -4.64 -16.33 4.21
C PHE A 123 -4.37 -15.92 5.66
N VAL A 124 -4.13 -14.63 5.87
CA VAL A 124 -4.12 -14.03 7.20
C VAL A 124 -4.70 -12.61 7.18
N GLN A 125 -5.54 -12.30 8.16
CA GLN A 125 -5.97 -10.93 8.44
C GLN A 125 -4.79 -10.12 9.02
N THR A 126 -4.58 -8.92 8.51
CA THR A 126 -3.40 -8.10 8.84
C THR A 126 -3.78 -6.67 9.23
N LEU A 127 -2.80 -5.93 9.78
CA LEU A 127 -2.91 -4.50 10.12
C LEU A 127 -2.93 -3.61 8.87
N SER A 128 -3.97 -3.79 8.06
CA SER A 128 -4.11 -3.19 6.73
C SER A 128 -3.00 -3.59 5.76
N GLY A 129 -2.89 -2.90 4.61
CA GLY A 129 -1.84 -3.18 3.61
C GLY A 129 -0.42 -3.06 4.16
N THR A 130 -0.17 -2.13 5.08
CA THR A 130 1.14 -2.01 5.75
C THR A 130 1.49 -3.26 6.56
N GLY A 131 0.52 -3.81 7.31
CA GLY A 131 0.69 -5.06 8.03
C GLY A 131 0.87 -6.25 7.08
N ALA A 132 0.10 -6.30 5.99
CA ALA A 132 0.23 -7.32 4.95
C ALA A 132 1.64 -7.33 4.35
N LEU A 133 2.15 -6.17 3.96
CA LEU A 133 3.50 -6.00 3.41
C LEU A 133 4.58 -6.38 4.44
N ALA A 134 4.42 -6.01 5.71
CA ALA A 134 5.39 -6.36 6.75
C ALA A 134 5.44 -7.88 7.02
N VAL A 135 4.28 -8.54 7.11
CA VAL A 135 4.20 -10.00 7.28
C VAL A 135 4.76 -10.72 6.06
N ALA A 136 4.40 -10.27 4.84
CA ALA A 136 4.94 -10.82 3.60
C ALA A 136 6.46 -10.63 3.51
N ALA A 137 6.96 -9.44 3.80
CA ALA A 137 8.39 -9.15 3.81
C ALA A 137 9.13 -10.04 4.81
N LYS A 138 8.61 -10.19 6.04
CA LYS A 138 9.26 -11.04 7.03
C LYS A 138 9.29 -12.50 6.59
N PHE A 139 8.20 -13.00 6.01
CA PHE A 139 8.13 -14.36 5.46
C PHE A 139 9.16 -14.56 4.34
N LEU A 140 9.18 -13.65 3.36
CA LEU A 140 10.09 -13.71 2.23
C LEU A 140 11.55 -13.67 2.67
N ALA A 141 11.92 -12.77 3.58
CA ALA A 141 13.29 -12.64 4.09
C ALA A 141 13.77 -13.85 4.89
N LEU A 142 12.85 -14.60 5.52
CA LEU A 142 13.18 -15.82 6.26
C LEU A 142 13.37 -17.03 5.34
N PHE A 143 12.59 -17.13 4.26
CA PHE A 143 12.44 -18.40 3.54
C PHE A 143 12.77 -18.35 2.04
N ILE A 144 12.72 -17.18 1.40
CA ILE A 144 12.74 -17.06 -0.06
C ILE A 144 13.85 -16.13 -0.56
N SER A 145 13.81 -14.86 -0.17
CA SER A 145 14.75 -13.85 -0.66
C SER A 145 14.79 -12.61 0.24
N LYS A 146 15.96 -11.96 0.26
CA LYS A 146 16.22 -10.67 0.90
C LYS A 146 16.46 -9.54 -0.11
N ASP A 147 16.15 -9.80 -1.38
CA ASP A 147 16.32 -8.88 -2.49
C ASP A 147 14.97 -8.48 -3.07
N ILE A 148 14.73 -7.16 -3.18
CA ILE A 148 13.48 -6.64 -3.73
C ILE A 148 13.68 -5.48 -4.69
N TRP A 149 12.84 -5.46 -5.73
CA TRP A 149 12.68 -4.37 -6.68
C TRP A 149 11.43 -3.55 -6.36
N ILE A 150 11.62 -2.24 -6.18
CA ILE A 150 10.53 -1.28 -5.96
C ILE A 150 10.51 -0.19 -7.05
N PRO A 151 9.35 0.34 -7.46
CA PRO A 151 9.30 1.30 -8.57
C PRO A 151 10.05 2.59 -8.23
N ASP A 152 10.51 3.31 -9.25
CA ASP A 152 11.06 4.66 -9.09
C ASP A 152 10.19 5.71 -9.81
N PRO A 153 9.47 6.58 -9.07
CA PRO A 153 9.32 6.61 -7.61
C PRO A 153 8.35 5.53 -7.08
N SER A 154 8.19 5.41 -5.76
CA SER A 154 7.21 4.52 -5.13
C SER A 154 6.71 5.09 -3.80
N TRP A 155 5.71 4.45 -3.18
CA TRP A 155 5.21 4.84 -1.86
C TRP A 155 6.37 4.90 -0.86
N ALA A 156 6.51 6.05 -0.19
CA ALA A 156 7.67 6.38 0.63
C ALA A 156 8.03 5.32 1.69
N ASN A 157 7.03 4.56 2.17
CA ASN A 157 7.22 3.59 3.23
C ASN A 157 7.62 2.17 2.73
N HIS A 158 7.56 1.87 1.43
CA HIS A 158 7.96 0.55 0.91
C HIS A 158 9.38 0.19 1.35
N LYS A 159 10.34 1.09 1.12
CA LYS A 159 11.73 0.89 1.54
C LYS A 159 11.83 0.56 3.02
N ASN A 160 11.20 1.37 3.89
CA ASN A 160 11.25 1.16 5.33
C ASN A 160 10.67 -0.19 5.76
N ILE A 161 9.54 -0.60 5.17
CA ILE A 161 8.90 -1.89 5.50
C ILE A 161 9.85 -3.04 5.17
N PHE A 162 10.40 -3.08 3.96
CA PHE A 162 11.26 -4.20 3.55
C PHE A 162 12.58 -4.22 4.34
N GLN A 163 13.25 -3.07 4.56
CA GLN A 163 14.48 -3.01 5.37
C GLN A 163 14.25 -3.48 6.80
N ASN A 164 13.18 -3.01 7.44
CA ASN A 164 12.89 -3.35 8.83
C ASN A 164 12.45 -4.82 9.01
N ASN A 165 12.12 -5.52 7.93
CA ASN A 165 11.68 -6.91 7.95
C ASN A 165 12.72 -7.90 7.35
N GLY A 166 13.96 -7.44 7.13
CA GLY A 166 15.10 -8.32 6.84
C GLY A 166 15.59 -8.34 5.40
N PHE A 167 15.06 -7.46 4.53
CA PHE A 167 15.64 -7.28 3.20
C PHE A 167 16.95 -6.48 3.29
N GLU A 168 17.97 -6.98 2.60
CA GLU A 168 19.32 -6.41 2.60
C GLU A 168 19.53 -5.51 1.37
N ASN A 169 18.96 -5.91 0.24
CA ASN A 169 19.12 -5.23 -1.04
C ASN A 169 17.77 -4.72 -1.56
N ILE A 170 17.68 -3.40 -1.72
CA ILE A 170 16.48 -2.73 -2.25
C ILE A 170 16.86 -2.00 -3.52
N HIS A 171 16.45 -2.60 -4.63
CA HIS A 171 16.67 -2.12 -5.98
C HIS A 171 15.51 -1.24 -6.45
N ARG A 172 15.79 -0.38 -7.43
CA ARG A 172 14.80 0.47 -8.07
C ARG A 172 14.64 0.05 -9.53
N TYR A 173 13.40 -0.15 -9.98
CA TYR A 173 13.12 -0.29 -11.41
C TYR A 173 12.52 1.00 -11.97
N SER A 174 12.84 1.29 -13.23
CA SER A 174 12.28 2.44 -13.95
C SER A 174 10.79 2.32 -14.01
N TYR A 175 10.08 3.35 -13.57
CA TYR A 175 8.63 3.39 -13.62
C TYR A 175 8.15 4.64 -14.32
N TYR A 176 8.71 5.79 -13.96
CA TYR A 176 8.27 7.08 -14.43
C TYR A 176 9.37 7.84 -15.14
N LYS A 177 9.07 8.38 -16.32
CA LYS A 177 9.96 9.26 -17.07
C LYS A 177 9.16 10.27 -17.89
N ASP A 178 9.49 11.55 -17.76
CA ASP A 178 8.95 12.63 -18.60
C ASP A 178 7.42 12.67 -18.71
N GLY A 179 6.71 12.43 -17.59
CA GLY A 179 5.24 12.46 -17.56
C GLY A 179 4.56 11.14 -17.96
N GLN A 180 5.33 10.10 -18.29
CA GLN A 180 4.80 8.82 -18.76
C GLN A 180 5.43 7.65 -17.99
N ILE A 181 4.91 6.45 -18.24
CA ILE A 181 5.47 5.20 -17.70
C ILE A 181 6.62 4.74 -18.60
N ASP A 182 7.78 4.48 -18.01
CA ASP A 182 8.98 4.01 -18.73
C ASP A 182 9.04 2.48 -18.80
N ILE A 183 8.18 1.88 -19.62
CA ILE A 183 8.08 0.42 -19.80
C ILE A 183 9.39 -0.16 -20.35
N ASP A 184 9.98 0.50 -21.36
CA ASP A 184 11.24 0.05 -21.96
C ASP A 184 12.37 0.02 -20.93
N GLY A 185 12.49 1.08 -20.13
CA GLY A 185 13.45 1.14 -19.03
C GLY A 185 13.20 0.07 -17.96
N TRP A 186 11.93 -0.15 -17.60
CA TRP A 186 11.53 -1.17 -16.63
C TRP A 186 12.00 -2.56 -17.09
N ILE A 187 11.57 -2.98 -18.28
CA ILE A 187 11.85 -4.32 -18.81
C ILE A 187 13.35 -4.50 -19.05
N LYS A 188 14.03 -3.48 -19.59
CA LYS A 188 15.48 -3.52 -19.80
C LYS A 188 16.24 -3.73 -18.50
N GLN A 189 15.86 -3.05 -17.42
CA GLN A 189 16.52 -3.20 -16.12
C GLN A 189 16.32 -4.61 -15.54
N LEU A 190 15.10 -5.16 -15.61
CA LEU A 190 14.83 -6.53 -15.15
C LEU A 190 15.63 -7.57 -15.96
N LYS A 191 15.70 -7.42 -17.28
CA LYS A 191 16.48 -8.33 -18.15
C LYS A 191 17.99 -8.21 -17.92
N THR A 192 18.48 -6.99 -17.65
CA THR A 192 19.90 -6.76 -17.35
C THR A 192 20.31 -7.44 -16.05
N LEU A 193 19.47 -7.37 -15.02
CA LEU A 193 19.67 -8.11 -13.77
C LEU A 193 19.85 -9.60 -14.04
N ALA A 194 18.90 -10.21 -14.76
CA ALA A 194 18.94 -11.64 -15.05
C ALA A 194 20.20 -12.06 -15.81
N HIS A 195 20.70 -11.20 -16.71
CA HIS A 195 21.96 -11.44 -17.42
C HIS A 195 23.16 -11.41 -16.48
N ASN A 196 23.20 -10.48 -15.52
CA ASN A 196 24.28 -10.38 -14.55
C ASN A 196 24.27 -11.58 -13.58
N GLN A 197 23.11 -12.02 -13.10
CA GLN A 197 22.98 -13.20 -12.25
C GLN A 197 23.52 -14.47 -12.91
N LYS A 198 23.19 -14.68 -14.20
CA LYS A 198 23.72 -15.82 -14.97
C LYS A 198 25.25 -15.81 -15.06
N LYS A 199 25.88 -14.63 -15.15
CA LYS A 199 27.34 -14.50 -15.19
C LYS A 199 27.99 -14.82 -13.85
N GLU A 200 27.36 -14.42 -12.76
CA GLU A 200 27.88 -14.61 -11.40
C GLU A 200 27.56 -16.00 -10.83
N ASN A 201 26.82 -16.83 -11.57
CA ASN A 201 26.25 -18.11 -11.12
C ASN A 201 25.43 -17.94 -9.82
N ASP A 202 24.87 -16.75 -9.64
CA ASP A 202 24.08 -16.40 -8.48
C ASP A 202 22.67 -16.97 -8.65
N LYS A 203 22.23 -17.75 -7.66
CA LYS A 203 20.90 -18.37 -7.61
C LYS A 203 19.90 -17.52 -6.82
N GLN A 204 20.25 -16.28 -6.47
CA GLN A 204 19.41 -15.43 -5.66
C GLN A 204 18.08 -15.12 -6.36
N LEU A 205 16.96 -15.47 -5.73
CA LEU A 205 15.64 -15.09 -6.21
C LEU A 205 15.39 -13.60 -5.93
N HIS A 206 14.66 -12.92 -6.79
CA HIS A 206 14.29 -11.52 -6.58
C HIS A 206 12.80 -11.38 -6.35
N CYS A 207 12.42 -10.62 -5.32
CA CYS A 207 11.06 -10.14 -5.15
C CYS A 207 10.84 -8.85 -5.96
N ILE A 208 9.60 -8.58 -6.36
CA ILE A 208 9.22 -7.31 -7.00
C ILE A 208 7.87 -6.86 -6.47
N ILE A 209 7.78 -5.60 -6.03
CA ILE A 209 6.49 -5.01 -5.63
C ILE A 209 5.84 -4.33 -6.83
N LEU A 210 4.54 -4.59 -6.99
CA LEU A 210 3.69 -4.04 -8.03
C LEU A 210 2.48 -3.39 -7.38
N HIS A 211 2.16 -2.16 -7.77
CA HIS A 211 0.91 -1.52 -7.35
C HIS A 211 -0.22 -2.09 -8.20
N ALA A 212 -1.29 -2.60 -7.59
CA ALA A 212 -2.39 -3.24 -8.31
C ALA A 212 -3.11 -2.30 -9.29
N CYS A 213 -3.26 -1.05 -8.86
CA CYS A 213 -3.79 0.10 -9.59
C CYS A 213 -3.51 1.36 -8.75
N CYS A 214 -3.76 2.54 -9.32
CA CYS A 214 -3.58 3.84 -8.72
C CYS A 214 -2.19 4.02 -8.10
N HIS A 215 -1.14 3.86 -8.91
CA HIS A 215 0.24 3.94 -8.43
C HIS A 215 0.48 5.14 -7.51
N ASN A 216 1.12 4.92 -6.37
CA ASN A 216 1.48 5.97 -5.42
C ASN A 216 3.00 6.12 -5.49
N PRO A 217 3.54 7.27 -5.95
CA PRO A 217 2.90 8.59 -5.93
C PRO A 217 2.32 9.11 -7.26
N THR A 218 2.61 8.47 -8.40
CA THR A 218 2.44 9.11 -9.72
C THR A 218 1.00 9.13 -10.22
N GLY A 219 0.14 8.22 -9.77
CA GLY A 219 -1.21 8.00 -10.30
C GLY A 219 -1.26 7.44 -11.73
N LEU A 220 -0.12 7.21 -12.38
CA LEU A 220 -0.05 6.59 -13.71
C LEU A 220 -0.03 5.08 -13.54
N ASP A 221 -0.84 4.34 -14.28
CA ASP A 221 -0.84 2.87 -14.27
C ASP A 221 -0.57 2.30 -15.68
N PRO A 222 0.13 1.16 -15.82
CA PRO A 222 0.36 0.54 -17.12
C PRO A 222 -0.97 0.18 -17.79
N THR A 223 -1.01 0.27 -19.13
CA THR A 223 -2.13 -0.26 -19.90
C THR A 223 -2.22 -1.78 -19.75
N LYS A 224 -3.34 -2.37 -20.16
CA LYS A 224 -3.50 -3.83 -20.13
C LYS A 224 -2.40 -4.53 -20.92
N GLU A 225 -2.08 -4.02 -22.10
CA GLU A 225 -1.04 -4.55 -22.98
C GLU A 225 0.35 -4.44 -22.35
N GLN A 226 0.66 -3.31 -21.71
CA GLN A 226 1.91 -3.13 -20.97
C GLN A 226 2.00 -4.06 -19.76
N TRP A 227 0.91 -4.24 -19.02
CA TRP A 227 0.86 -5.19 -17.91
C TRP A 227 1.14 -6.61 -18.34
N LYS A 228 0.61 -7.03 -19.50
CA LYS A 228 0.90 -8.34 -20.09
C LYS A 228 2.41 -8.52 -20.31
N GLU A 229 3.06 -7.55 -20.92
CA GLU A 229 4.51 -7.59 -21.18
C GLU A 229 5.36 -7.60 -19.89
N ILE A 230 4.95 -6.79 -18.90
CA ILE A 230 5.60 -6.74 -17.58
C ILE A 230 5.50 -8.10 -16.88
N ILE A 231 4.29 -8.68 -16.79
CA ILE A 231 4.10 -9.94 -16.08
C ILE A 231 4.75 -11.11 -16.82
N ASP A 232 4.76 -11.13 -18.16
CA ASP A 232 5.55 -12.10 -18.93
C ASP A 232 7.03 -12.05 -18.52
N THR A 233 7.61 -10.85 -18.49
CA THR A 233 9.02 -10.68 -18.10
C THR A 233 9.26 -11.15 -16.67
N ILE A 234 8.40 -10.79 -15.71
CA ILE A 234 8.52 -11.20 -14.30
C ILE A 234 8.42 -12.73 -14.17
N TYR A 235 7.52 -13.35 -14.92
CA TYR A 235 7.32 -14.80 -14.95
C TYR A 235 8.52 -15.54 -15.55
N GLU A 236 9.01 -15.09 -16.72
CA GLU A 236 10.21 -15.63 -17.38
C GLU A 236 11.45 -15.57 -16.48
N LEU A 237 11.58 -14.50 -15.72
CA LEU A 237 12.67 -14.28 -14.77
C LEU A 237 12.47 -14.98 -13.42
N LYS A 238 11.35 -15.69 -13.23
CA LYS A 238 10.99 -16.42 -11.99
C LYS A 238 11.02 -15.54 -10.73
N MET A 239 10.76 -14.24 -10.90
CA MET A 239 10.69 -13.31 -9.77
C MET A 239 9.44 -13.60 -8.91
N VAL A 240 9.45 -13.10 -7.67
CA VAL A 240 8.34 -13.25 -6.73
C VAL A 240 7.50 -11.96 -6.73
N PRO A 241 6.32 -11.95 -7.38
CA PRO A 241 5.47 -10.76 -7.39
C PRO A 241 4.78 -10.55 -6.03
N ILE A 242 4.86 -9.31 -5.54
CA ILE A 242 4.13 -8.80 -4.38
C ILE A 242 3.18 -7.70 -4.89
N VAL A 243 1.89 -7.99 -4.95
CA VAL A 243 0.85 -7.07 -5.41
C VAL A 243 0.34 -6.26 -4.21
N ASP A 244 0.65 -4.96 -4.17
CA ASP A 244 0.09 -4.01 -3.21
C ASP A 244 -1.25 -3.46 -3.74
N MET A 245 -2.35 -3.90 -3.12
CA MET A 245 -3.72 -3.64 -3.53
C MET A 245 -4.42 -2.73 -2.52
N ALA A 246 -4.01 -1.46 -2.47
CA ALA A 246 -4.52 -0.49 -1.50
C ALA A 246 -5.68 0.39 -2.00
N TYR A 247 -5.90 0.45 -3.32
CA TYR A 247 -6.77 1.43 -3.97
C TYR A 247 -7.80 0.81 -4.95
N GLN A 248 -8.06 -0.50 -4.84
CA GLN A 248 -9.06 -1.19 -5.68
C GLN A 248 -10.37 -0.41 -5.71
N GLY A 249 -10.84 -0.09 -6.92
CA GLY A 249 -12.06 0.67 -7.22
C GLY A 249 -11.83 2.16 -7.50
N LEU A 250 -10.62 2.70 -7.27
CA LEU A 250 -10.33 4.12 -7.47
C LEU A 250 -9.66 4.45 -8.81
N GLU A 251 -9.39 3.46 -9.66
CA GLU A 251 -8.89 3.67 -11.02
C GLU A 251 -10.06 3.95 -11.95
N SER A 252 -11.03 3.02 -11.98
CA SER A 252 -12.20 3.11 -12.87
C SER A 252 -13.52 3.47 -12.18
N GLY A 253 -13.55 3.52 -10.84
CA GLY A 253 -14.80 3.59 -10.07
C GLY A 253 -15.49 2.23 -9.87
N ASP A 254 -14.92 1.16 -10.42
CA ASP A 254 -15.47 -0.19 -10.36
C ASP A 254 -14.49 -1.13 -9.64
N MET A 255 -14.93 -1.60 -8.46
CA MET A 255 -14.16 -2.50 -7.60
C MET A 255 -13.66 -3.74 -8.32
N LEU A 256 -14.48 -4.32 -9.20
CA LEU A 256 -14.15 -5.58 -9.86
C LEU A 256 -13.20 -5.33 -11.03
N LYS A 257 -13.40 -4.27 -11.82
CA LYS A 257 -12.50 -3.94 -12.93
C LYS A 257 -11.07 -3.70 -12.47
N ASP A 258 -10.89 -2.99 -11.37
CA ASP A 258 -9.59 -2.57 -10.82
C ASP A 258 -8.74 -3.72 -10.22
N ALA A 259 -9.26 -4.95 -10.21
CA ALA A 259 -8.50 -6.15 -9.88
C ALA A 259 -7.77 -6.78 -11.09
N TYR A 260 -7.51 -5.99 -12.15
CA TYR A 260 -6.93 -6.50 -13.39
C TYR A 260 -5.55 -7.16 -13.20
N LEU A 261 -4.63 -6.50 -12.50
CA LEU A 261 -3.29 -7.06 -12.26
C LEU A 261 -3.36 -8.38 -11.51
N MET A 262 -4.23 -8.45 -10.49
CA MET A 262 -4.45 -9.69 -9.73
C MET A 262 -4.96 -10.80 -10.64
N ARG A 263 -5.97 -10.53 -11.49
CA ARG A 263 -6.47 -11.52 -12.47
C ARG A 263 -5.38 -11.97 -13.43
N LEU A 264 -4.58 -11.04 -13.94
CA LEU A 264 -3.50 -11.35 -14.86
C LEU A 264 -2.46 -12.27 -14.19
N CYS A 265 -2.02 -11.97 -12.97
CA CYS A 265 -1.11 -12.84 -12.24
C CYS A 265 -1.71 -14.23 -11.97
N LEU A 266 -3.04 -14.35 -11.84
CA LEU A 266 -3.71 -15.62 -11.57
C LEU A 266 -4.18 -16.37 -12.82
N ASP A 267 -3.92 -15.83 -14.02
CA ASP A 267 -4.26 -16.45 -15.28
C ASP A 267 -3.49 -17.75 -15.46
N VAL A 268 -4.15 -18.89 -15.20
CA VAL A 268 -3.53 -20.22 -15.26
C VAL A 268 -3.25 -20.68 -16.69
N ASP A 269 -3.95 -20.12 -17.68
CA ASP A 269 -3.73 -20.46 -19.08
C ASP A 269 -2.41 -19.83 -19.56
N ARG A 270 -2.08 -18.64 -19.03
CA ARG A 270 -0.84 -17.94 -19.35
C ARG A 270 0.33 -18.26 -18.42
N TYR A 271 0.05 -18.36 -17.12
CA TYR A 271 1.02 -18.59 -16.06
C TYR A 271 0.63 -19.84 -15.28
N PRO A 272 0.78 -21.03 -15.88
CA PRO A 272 0.31 -22.28 -15.28
C PRO A 272 0.95 -22.59 -13.93
N ASN A 273 2.15 -22.06 -13.65
CA ASN A 273 2.81 -22.26 -12.37
C ASN A 273 3.76 -21.12 -11.99
N TRP A 274 3.35 -20.30 -11.03
CA TRP A 274 4.26 -19.39 -10.31
C TRP A 274 5.13 -20.17 -9.33
N SER A 275 6.31 -20.62 -9.77
CA SER A 275 7.18 -21.52 -8.99
C SER A 275 7.52 -21.03 -7.57
N ASN A 276 7.49 -19.71 -7.35
CA ASN A 276 7.79 -19.08 -6.06
C ASN A 276 6.57 -18.39 -5.42
N GLY A 277 5.37 -18.64 -5.96
CA GLY A 277 4.11 -18.09 -5.50
C GLY A 277 3.89 -16.60 -5.85
N VAL A 278 2.69 -16.12 -5.51
CA VAL A 278 2.26 -14.72 -5.66
C VAL A 278 1.76 -14.21 -4.32
N PHE A 279 2.16 -13.00 -3.92
CA PHE A 279 1.77 -12.39 -2.65
C PHE A 279 0.81 -11.23 -2.95
N LEU A 280 -0.37 -11.25 -2.35
CA LEU A 280 -1.38 -10.21 -2.49
C LEU A 280 -1.62 -9.50 -1.15
N CYS A 281 -1.27 -8.23 -1.07
CA CYS A 281 -1.38 -7.39 0.12
C CYS A 281 -2.56 -6.42 -0.04
N GLN A 282 -3.68 -6.69 0.63
CA GLN A 282 -4.91 -5.90 0.48
C GLN A 282 -5.09 -4.90 1.63
N SER A 283 -5.59 -3.70 1.31
CA SER A 283 -6.02 -2.71 2.32
C SER A 283 -7.49 -2.31 2.14
N PHE A 284 -8.22 -2.21 3.25
CA PHE A 284 -9.55 -1.58 3.30
C PHE A 284 -9.51 -0.11 3.75
N ALA A 285 -8.31 0.46 3.93
CA ALA A 285 -8.17 1.79 4.50
C ALA A 285 -8.80 2.88 3.61
N LYS A 286 -8.73 2.73 2.28
CA LYS A 286 -9.18 3.75 1.32
C LYS A 286 -10.56 3.42 0.77
N ASN A 287 -10.69 2.24 0.16
CA ASN A 287 -11.94 1.84 -0.49
C ASN A 287 -13.11 1.60 0.49
N MET A 288 -12.88 1.37 1.79
CA MET A 288 -13.93 1.38 2.82
C MET A 288 -13.77 2.54 3.82
N GLY A 289 -12.81 3.44 3.63
CA GLY A 289 -12.56 4.53 4.58
C GLY A 289 -12.13 4.08 5.98
N LEU A 290 -11.71 2.81 6.16
CA LEU A 290 -11.31 2.23 7.45
C LEU A 290 -9.85 2.53 7.79
N TYR A 291 -9.44 3.80 7.65
CA TYR A 291 -8.04 4.25 7.78
C TYR A 291 -7.43 3.87 9.14
N GLY A 292 -8.11 4.28 10.22
CA GLY A 292 -7.67 4.10 11.61
C GLY A 292 -7.93 2.70 12.17
N GLU A 293 -8.88 1.96 11.59
CA GLU A 293 -9.25 0.60 12.03
C GLU A 293 -8.24 -0.47 11.62
N ARG A 294 -7.31 -0.12 10.72
CA ARG A 294 -6.19 -0.97 10.30
C ARG A 294 -6.61 -2.33 9.75
N VAL A 295 -7.61 -2.36 8.85
CA VAL A 295 -8.12 -3.61 8.28
C VAL A 295 -7.51 -3.92 6.92
N GLY A 296 -7.10 -5.17 6.72
CA GLY A 296 -6.55 -5.70 5.48
C GLY A 296 -6.28 -7.19 5.56
N SER A 297 -5.71 -7.74 4.50
CA SER A 297 -5.37 -9.16 4.41
C SER A 297 -4.08 -9.39 3.64
N LEU A 298 -3.44 -10.52 3.90
CA LEU A 298 -2.40 -11.10 3.06
C LEU A 298 -2.91 -12.44 2.53
N SER A 299 -2.87 -12.61 1.22
CA SER A 299 -3.03 -13.90 0.54
C SER A 299 -1.70 -14.32 -0.08
N VAL A 300 -1.28 -15.57 0.18
CA VAL A 300 -0.12 -16.19 -0.48
C VAL A 300 -0.65 -17.30 -1.38
N ILE A 301 -0.52 -17.12 -2.68
CA ILE A 301 -0.94 -18.08 -3.69
C ILE A 301 0.23 -19.02 -3.96
N THR A 302 0.02 -20.30 -3.69
CA THR A 302 1.08 -21.32 -3.74
C THR A 302 1.24 -21.91 -5.15
N PRO A 303 2.47 -22.29 -5.55
CA PRO A 303 2.72 -22.98 -6.81
C PRO A 303 1.91 -24.27 -6.94
N ALA A 304 1.73 -24.71 -8.18
CA ALA A 304 1.41 -26.10 -8.51
C ALA A 304 2.46 -27.03 -7.90
N THR A 305 2.17 -27.60 -6.72
CA THR A 305 2.90 -28.78 -6.23
C THR A 305 2.48 -29.95 -7.10
N ALA A 306 3.43 -30.80 -7.51
CA ALA A 306 3.07 -32.13 -7.99
C ALA A 306 2.25 -32.79 -6.88
N ASP A 307 1.08 -33.33 -7.23
CA ASP A 307 0.30 -34.13 -6.30
C ASP A 307 1.22 -35.22 -5.76
N ASP A 308 1.45 -35.21 -4.45
CA ASP A 308 2.18 -36.28 -3.80
C ASP A 308 1.23 -37.48 -3.78
N GLU A 309 1.21 -38.26 -4.86
CA GLU A 309 0.33 -39.42 -5.09
C GLU A 309 0.37 -40.45 -3.94
N ASN A 310 1.33 -40.32 -3.02
CA ASN A 310 1.52 -41.19 -1.87
C ASN A 310 0.79 -40.75 -0.58
N LEU A 311 0.08 -39.61 -0.58
CA LEU A 311 -0.60 -39.13 0.63
C LEU A 311 -2.01 -39.75 0.81
N ASN A 312 -2.30 -40.13 2.05
CA ASN A 312 -3.57 -40.73 2.48
C ASN A 312 -4.76 -39.77 2.17
N PRO A 313 -5.92 -40.23 1.67
CA PRO A 313 -7.08 -39.39 1.36
C PRO A 313 -7.59 -38.46 2.48
N LEU A 314 -7.28 -38.76 3.75
CA LEU A 314 -7.60 -37.90 4.91
C LEU A 314 -6.58 -36.76 5.12
N GLN A 315 -5.50 -36.72 4.34
CA GLN A 315 -4.42 -35.71 4.33
C GLN A 315 -4.44 -34.86 3.05
N ARG A 316 -5.56 -34.84 2.31
CA ARG A 316 -5.80 -34.05 1.07
C ARG A 316 -5.86 -32.53 1.28
N GLY A 317 -5.05 -31.98 2.17
CA GLY A 317 -4.74 -30.55 2.15
C GLY A 317 -3.43 -30.35 1.40
N ASN A 318 -3.31 -29.26 0.65
CA ASN A 318 -2.03 -28.87 0.06
C ASN A 318 -0.99 -28.66 1.18
N SER A 319 -0.05 -29.59 1.35
CA SER A 319 0.92 -29.59 2.46
C SER A 319 1.77 -28.32 2.49
N LEU A 320 2.06 -27.73 1.31
CA LEU A 320 2.76 -26.46 1.21
C LEU A 320 1.91 -25.30 1.77
N GLN A 321 0.61 -25.26 1.46
CA GLN A 321 -0.30 -24.25 2.01
C GLN A 321 -0.35 -24.35 3.55
N GLN A 322 -0.42 -25.56 4.10
CA GLN A 322 -0.43 -25.77 5.56
C GLN A 322 0.87 -25.33 6.22
N ASN A 323 2.01 -25.62 5.59
CA ASN A 323 3.31 -25.16 6.04
C ASN A 323 3.40 -23.63 6.03
N ILE A 324 2.93 -22.98 4.97
CA ILE A 324 2.89 -21.51 4.87
C ILE A 324 1.97 -20.93 5.95
N ASP A 325 0.76 -21.46 6.14
CA ASP A 325 -0.16 -21.05 7.20
C ASP A 325 0.49 -21.14 8.59
N SER A 326 1.26 -22.19 8.86
CA SER A 326 1.96 -22.37 10.14
C SER A 326 3.03 -21.29 10.36
N GLN A 327 3.78 -20.93 9.32
CA GLN A 327 4.82 -19.90 9.39
C GLN A 327 4.23 -18.50 9.49
N LEU A 328 3.15 -18.21 8.74
CA LEU A 328 2.41 -16.96 8.87
C LEU A 328 1.86 -16.78 10.29
N LYS A 329 1.32 -17.85 10.90
CA LYS A 329 0.90 -17.82 12.31
C LYS A 329 2.04 -17.48 13.25
N GLN A 330 3.21 -18.12 13.10
CA GLN A 330 4.39 -17.84 13.92
C GLN A 330 4.84 -16.37 13.79
N ILE A 331 4.93 -15.86 12.56
CA ILE A 331 5.32 -14.47 12.28
C ILE A 331 4.32 -13.49 12.93
N VAL A 332 3.03 -13.68 12.68
CA VAL A 332 1.98 -12.81 13.22
C VAL A 332 1.95 -12.85 14.74
N ARG A 333 2.08 -14.04 15.34
CA ARG A 333 2.13 -14.21 16.79
C ARG A 333 3.27 -13.42 17.41
N GLY A 334 4.45 -13.44 16.77
CA GLY A 334 5.63 -12.68 17.20
C GLY A 334 5.56 -11.17 16.94
N MET A 335 4.75 -10.72 15.98
CA MET A 335 4.61 -9.30 15.64
C MET A 335 3.56 -8.58 16.48
N TYR A 336 2.33 -9.13 16.55
CA TYR A 336 1.20 -8.45 17.18
C TYR A 336 0.18 -9.41 17.80
N SER A 337 0.57 -10.68 18.04
CA SER A 337 -0.28 -11.73 18.60
C SER A 337 -1.43 -12.16 17.68
N SER A 338 -2.45 -11.32 17.54
CA SER A 338 -3.64 -11.53 16.72
C SER A 338 -4.21 -10.18 16.27
N PRO A 339 -4.91 -10.12 15.13
CA PRO A 339 -5.33 -8.85 14.55
C PRO A 339 -6.55 -8.22 15.29
N PRO A 340 -6.81 -6.92 15.11
CA PRO A 340 -7.96 -6.22 15.71
C PRO A 340 -9.30 -6.77 15.21
N GLY A 341 -10.30 -6.84 16.10
CA GLY A 341 -11.59 -7.46 15.77
C GLY A 341 -12.72 -6.52 15.34
N TYR A 342 -12.70 -5.23 15.69
CA TYR A 342 -13.84 -4.35 15.37
C TYR A 342 -13.93 -4.02 13.88
N GLY A 343 -12.87 -3.46 13.29
CA GLY A 343 -12.85 -3.14 11.87
C GLY A 343 -13.11 -4.35 10.95
N SER A 344 -12.59 -5.54 11.27
CA SER A 344 -12.86 -6.73 10.47
C SER A 344 -14.32 -7.18 10.55
N ARG A 345 -15.00 -6.98 11.68
CA ARG A 345 -16.46 -7.18 11.78
C ARG A 345 -17.24 -6.19 10.93
N VAL A 346 -16.82 -4.93 10.86
CA VAL A 346 -17.43 -3.94 9.96
C VAL A 346 -17.32 -4.38 8.50
N VAL A 347 -16.11 -4.78 8.07
CA VAL A 347 -15.90 -5.33 6.71
C VAL A 347 -16.76 -6.57 6.48
N ASN A 348 -16.81 -7.49 7.45
CA ASN A 348 -17.60 -8.71 7.38
C ASN A 348 -19.09 -8.40 7.15
N VAL A 349 -19.68 -7.47 7.91
CA VAL A 349 -21.08 -7.04 7.75
C VAL A 349 -21.32 -6.41 6.38
N VAL A 350 -20.39 -5.59 5.88
CA VAL A 350 -20.50 -5.01 4.53
C VAL A 350 -20.45 -6.10 3.44
N LEU A 351 -19.50 -7.04 3.52
CA LEU A 351 -19.30 -8.06 2.48
C LEU A 351 -20.35 -9.18 2.50
N SER A 352 -20.85 -9.56 3.68
CA SER A 352 -21.86 -10.62 3.81
C SER A 352 -23.28 -10.15 3.51
N ASN A 353 -23.54 -8.84 3.53
CA ASN A 353 -24.85 -8.27 3.22
C ASN A 353 -24.87 -7.71 1.79
N THR A 354 -25.61 -8.35 0.89
CA THR A 354 -25.70 -7.95 -0.52
C THR A 354 -26.08 -6.47 -0.71
N LYS A 355 -27.00 -5.93 0.10
CA LYS A 355 -27.41 -4.51 -0.01
C LYS A 355 -26.29 -3.57 0.42
N LEU A 356 -25.55 -3.90 1.48
CA LEU A 356 -24.42 -3.09 1.95
C LEU A 356 -23.22 -3.20 1.00
N LYS A 357 -22.93 -4.37 0.43
CA LYS A 357 -21.89 -4.54 -0.59
C LYS A 357 -22.18 -3.67 -1.83
N HIS A 358 -23.41 -3.66 -2.32
CA HIS A 358 -23.80 -2.79 -3.43
C HIS A 358 -23.71 -1.31 -3.06
N GLN A 359 -24.10 -0.93 -1.84
CA GLN A 359 -23.92 0.45 -1.37
C GLN A 359 -22.43 0.81 -1.31
N TRP A 360 -21.57 -0.10 -0.84
CA TRP A 360 -20.13 0.12 -0.77
C TRP A 360 -19.53 0.34 -2.16
N PHE A 361 -19.91 -0.45 -3.16
CA PHE A 361 -19.48 -0.21 -4.55
C PHE A 361 -19.87 1.19 -5.04
N LYS A 362 -21.09 1.66 -4.74
CA LYS A 362 -21.52 3.03 -5.05
C LYS A 362 -20.75 4.10 -4.27
N ASP A 363 -20.41 3.84 -3.01
CA ASP A 363 -19.62 4.78 -2.20
C ASP A 363 -18.22 4.97 -2.81
N VAL A 364 -17.61 3.89 -3.30
CA VAL A 364 -16.31 3.92 -4.00
C VAL A 364 -16.41 4.59 -5.36
N GLU A 365 -17.43 4.27 -6.15
CA GLU A 365 -17.70 4.92 -7.44
C GLU A 365 -17.83 6.44 -7.26
N PHE A 366 -18.62 6.89 -6.28
CA PHE A 366 -18.78 8.31 -5.97
C PHE A 366 -17.46 8.98 -5.58
N MET A 367 -16.65 8.31 -4.74
CA MET A 367 -15.32 8.79 -4.39
C MET A 367 -14.43 8.94 -5.64
N ALA A 368 -14.39 7.94 -6.52
CA ALA A 368 -13.59 7.97 -7.74
C ALA A 368 -14.03 9.10 -8.69
N GLN A 369 -15.34 9.26 -8.90
CA GLN A 369 -15.91 10.32 -9.73
C GLN A 369 -15.56 11.71 -9.21
N ARG A 370 -15.65 11.93 -7.89
CA ARG A 370 -15.26 13.21 -7.29
C ARG A 370 -13.77 13.47 -7.49
N LEU A 371 -12.90 12.50 -7.24
CA LEU A 371 -11.45 12.68 -7.41
C LEU A 371 -11.09 12.99 -8.87
N HIS A 372 -11.78 12.35 -9.82
CA HIS A 372 -11.65 12.64 -11.24
C HIS A 372 -12.11 14.07 -11.57
N TYR A 373 -13.27 14.51 -11.06
CA TYR A 373 -13.75 15.87 -11.22
C TYR A 373 -12.73 16.91 -10.73
N VAL A 374 -12.23 16.76 -9.51
CA VAL A 374 -11.21 17.66 -8.95
C VAL A 374 -9.97 17.71 -9.84
N ARG A 375 -9.48 16.56 -10.30
CA ARG A 375 -8.30 16.49 -11.17
C ARG A 375 -8.52 17.22 -12.49
N LYS A 376 -9.70 17.06 -13.09
CA LYS A 376 -10.10 17.75 -14.32
C LYS A 376 -10.16 19.27 -14.09
N GLU A 377 -10.83 19.71 -13.03
CA GLU A 377 -10.94 21.14 -12.69
C GLU A 377 -9.57 21.81 -12.47
N MET A 378 -8.64 21.10 -11.84
CA MET A 378 -7.25 21.55 -11.69
C MET A 378 -6.53 21.63 -13.03
N PHE A 379 -6.64 20.59 -13.87
CA PHE A 379 -6.02 20.57 -15.20
C PHE A 379 -6.50 21.73 -16.09
N GLU A 380 -7.80 22.00 -16.11
CA GLU A 380 -8.41 23.06 -16.93
C GLU A 380 -8.08 24.48 -16.45
N ARG A 381 -7.81 24.66 -15.16
CA ARG A 381 -7.35 25.93 -14.57
C ARG A 381 -5.85 26.17 -14.78
N LEU A 382 -5.03 25.14 -14.53
CA LEU A 382 -3.56 25.28 -14.58
C LEU A 382 -3.05 25.41 -16.01
N ARG A 383 -3.56 24.60 -16.95
CA ARG A 383 -3.17 24.61 -18.37
C ARG A 383 -1.66 24.58 -18.63
N TRP A 384 -0.87 24.01 -17.72
CA TRP A 384 0.57 23.91 -17.93
C TRP A 384 0.86 22.92 -19.06
N PRO A 385 1.72 23.27 -20.04
CA PRO A 385 1.98 22.41 -21.20
C PRO A 385 2.38 20.98 -20.83
N ASP A 386 3.15 20.84 -19.75
CA ASP A 386 3.74 19.58 -19.33
C ASP A 386 2.99 18.93 -18.14
N LEU A 387 1.84 19.47 -17.74
CA LEU A 387 1.03 18.84 -16.69
C LEU A 387 0.40 17.56 -17.24
N ILE A 388 0.57 16.46 -16.51
CA ILE A 388 0.05 15.16 -16.91
C ILE A 388 -1.48 15.25 -17.04
N ASN A 389 -1.98 14.72 -18.16
CA ASN A 389 -3.40 14.79 -18.48
C ASN A 389 -4.24 14.12 -17.38
N PHE A 390 -5.34 14.77 -16.98
CA PHE A 390 -6.23 14.25 -15.94
C PHE A 390 -6.80 12.86 -16.25
N ALA A 391 -6.91 12.49 -17.53
CA ALA A 391 -7.38 11.17 -17.97
C ALA A 391 -6.33 10.06 -17.85
N GLN A 392 -5.05 10.41 -17.72
CA GLN A 392 -3.95 9.45 -17.58
C GLN A 392 -3.63 9.12 -16.12
N GLN A 393 -4.09 9.94 -15.16
CA GLN A 393 -3.83 9.75 -13.74
C GLN A 393 -5.08 9.34 -12.97
N HIS A 394 -4.88 8.35 -12.10
CA HIS A 394 -5.91 7.65 -11.37
C HIS A 394 -5.72 7.76 -9.86
N GLY A 395 -6.73 7.34 -9.10
CA GLY A 395 -6.67 7.29 -7.65
C GLY A 395 -6.69 8.65 -6.95
N MET A 396 -6.04 8.70 -5.79
CA MET A 396 -6.14 9.82 -4.85
C MET A 396 -5.12 10.94 -5.08
N PHE A 397 -4.16 10.75 -5.98
CA PHE A 397 -3.02 11.64 -6.13
C PHE A 397 -2.98 12.30 -7.51
N TYR A 398 -2.29 13.43 -7.55
CA TYR A 398 -1.93 14.14 -8.77
C TYR A 398 -0.48 14.58 -8.65
N TYR A 399 0.31 14.35 -9.71
CA TYR A 399 1.75 14.54 -9.66
C TYR A 399 2.15 15.81 -10.42
N THR A 400 2.54 16.85 -9.67
CA THR A 400 2.86 18.18 -10.25
C THR A 400 4.25 18.27 -10.85
N ARG A 401 5.15 17.34 -10.48
CA ARG A 401 6.59 17.33 -10.82
C ARG A 401 7.37 18.51 -10.24
N PHE A 402 6.79 19.22 -9.26
CA PHE A 402 7.50 20.26 -8.54
C PHE A 402 8.68 19.69 -7.76
N ASN A 403 9.82 20.37 -7.89
CA ASN A 403 11.02 20.01 -7.15
C ASN A 403 10.90 20.43 -5.66
N PRO A 404 11.80 19.96 -4.78
CA PRO A 404 11.73 20.27 -3.36
C PRO A 404 11.73 21.78 -3.03
N ARG A 405 12.42 22.61 -3.83
CA ARG A 405 12.45 24.07 -3.64
C ARG A 405 11.09 24.69 -3.95
N GLN A 406 10.43 24.29 -5.03
CA GLN A 406 9.08 24.74 -5.36
C GLN A 406 8.06 24.33 -4.28
N VAL A 407 8.15 23.08 -3.80
CA VAL A 407 7.31 22.59 -2.69
C VAL A 407 7.52 23.41 -1.42
N GLU A 408 8.77 23.77 -1.11
CA GLU A 408 9.07 24.61 0.05
C GLU A 408 8.49 26.02 -0.07
N VAL A 409 8.51 26.62 -1.26
CA VAL A 409 7.89 27.93 -1.50
C VAL A 409 6.38 27.87 -1.33
N LEU A 410 5.72 26.84 -1.87
CA LEU A 410 4.27 26.62 -1.66
C LEU A 410 3.92 26.57 -0.17
N LYS A 411 4.71 25.82 0.61
CA LYS A 411 4.53 25.72 2.06
C LYS A 411 4.72 27.08 2.75
N ASN A 412 5.84 27.76 2.48
CA ASN A 412 6.24 28.94 3.25
C ASN A 412 5.49 30.22 2.85
N LYS A 413 5.11 30.37 1.58
CA LYS A 413 4.45 31.60 1.08
C LYS A 413 2.93 31.47 0.96
N PHE A 414 2.44 30.26 0.67
CA PHE A 414 1.02 30.03 0.36
C PHE A 414 0.33 29.12 1.38
N SER A 415 1.04 28.61 2.39
CA SER A 415 0.49 27.62 3.34
C SER A 415 -0.12 26.40 2.65
N VAL A 416 0.43 26.01 1.49
CA VAL A 416 0.02 24.81 0.73
C VAL A 416 1.01 23.69 1.02
N TYR A 417 0.52 22.61 1.64
CA TYR A 417 1.34 21.50 2.10
C TYR A 417 1.16 20.29 1.18
N LEU A 418 2.23 19.87 0.50
CA LEU A 418 2.31 18.65 -0.31
C LEU A 418 3.64 17.94 -0.03
N THR A 419 3.80 16.69 -0.49
CA THR A 419 5.05 15.96 -0.26
C THR A 419 6.18 16.50 -1.13
N GLY A 420 7.42 16.38 -0.63
CA GLY A 420 8.62 16.98 -1.27
C GLY A 420 8.96 16.41 -2.65
N ASP A 421 8.29 15.35 -3.07
CA ASP A 421 8.37 14.77 -4.42
C ASP A 421 7.34 15.38 -5.39
N GLY A 422 6.56 16.39 -4.99
CA GLY A 422 5.58 17.05 -5.85
C GLY A 422 4.23 16.32 -5.95
N ARG A 423 4.02 15.24 -5.20
CA ARG A 423 2.71 14.56 -5.11
C ARG A 423 1.74 15.35 -4.23
N LEU A 424 0.56 15.65 -4.77
CA LEU A 424 -0.55 16.22 -4.02
C LEU A 424 -1.70 15.22 -3.87
N SER A 425 -2.39 15.27 -2.73
CA SER A 425 -3.62 14.54 -2.47
C SER A 425 -4.82 15.33 -2.96
N LEU A 426 -5.51 14.81 -3.98
CA LEU A 426 -6.72 15.41 -4.54
C LEU A 426 -7.85 15.50 -3.51
N SER A 427 -7.83 14.65 -2.49
CA SER A 427 -8.80 14.68 -1.40
C SER A 427 -8.72 15.95 -0.56
N GLY A 428 -7.58 16.67 -0.56
CA GLY A 428 -7.47 17.95 0.12
C GLY A 428 -8.09 19.14 -0.63
N VAL A 429 -8.51 18.92 -1.88
CA VAL A 429 -9.06 19.95 -2.76
C VAL A 429 -10.59 19.91 -2.77
N ASN A 430 -11.20 21.08 -2.72
CA ASN A 430 -12.65 21.28 -2.69
C ASN A 430 -13.03 22.62 -3.32
N ASP A 431 -14.33 22.84 -3.51
CA ASP A 431 -14.86 24.00 -4.23
C ASP A 431 -14.46 25.34 -3.60
N SER A 432 -14.20 25.38 -2.28
CA SER A 432 -13.80 26.60 -1.58
C SER A 432 -12.32 26.93 -1.67
N ASN A 433 -11.46 25.99 -2.10
CA ASN A 433 -10.01 26.17 -2.08
C ASN A 433 -9.30 25.93 -3.43
N ILE A 434 -9.99 25.36 -4.42
CA ILE A 434 -9.38 24.98 -5.69
C ILE A 434 -8.80 26.17 -6.46
N ASP A 435 -9.47 27.33 -6.43
CA ASP A 435 -8.99 28.53 -7.13
C ASP A 435 -7.72 29.07 -6.48
N TYR A 436 -7.72 29.27 -5.14
CA TYR A 436 -6.52 29.68 -4.40
C TYR A 436 -5.34 28.70 -4.59
N LEU A 437 -5.64 27.40 -4.60
CA LEU A 437 -4.63 26.38 -4.86
C LEU A 437 -4.04 26.52 -6.26
N CYS A 438 -4.87 26.68 -7.29
CA CYS A 438 -4.39 26.81 -8.66
C CYS A 438 -3.57 28.09 -8.85
N GLU A 439 -3.96 29.21 -8.23
CA GLU A 439 -3.19 30.45 -8.21
C GLU A 439 -1.81 30.26 -7.54
N ALA A 440 -1.76 29.61 -6.39
CA ALA A 440 -0.51 29.33 -5.67
C ALA A 440 0.41 28.41 -6.48
N LEU A 441 -0.15 27.36 -7.09
CA LEU A 441 0.57 26.45 -7.96
C LEU A 441 1.15 27.20 -9.18
N ASP A 442 0.35 28.04 -9.85
CA ASP A 442 0.77 28.78 -11.04
C ASP A 442 1.81 29.86 -10.72
N ALA A 443 1.72 30.51 -9.56
CA ALA A 443 2.76 31.43 -9.09
C ALA A 443 4.11 30.73 -8.87
N VAL A 444 4.10 29.47 -8.42
CA VAL A 444 5.31 28.69 -8.16
C VAL A 444 5.86 27.99 -9.41
N SER A 445 5.01 27.60 -10.37
CA SER A 445 5.46 27.01 -11.64
C SER A 445 6.33 27.98 -12.43
N LYS A 446 6.06 29.28 -12.37
CA LYS A 446 6.83 30.35 -13.05
C LYS A 446 8.16 30.67 -12.39
N MET A 447 8.43 30.14 -11.20
CA MET A 447 9.72 30.37 -10.52
C MET A 447 10.91 29.70 -11.22
N SER A 448 10.66 28.78 -12.17
CA SER A 448 11.70 28.09 -12.94
C SER A 448 12.17 28.80 -14.21
N GLU A 449 11.79 30.07 -14.45
CA GLU A 449 12.44 30.90 -15.50
C GLU A 449 13.63 31.73 -14.98
N ILE A 450 13.95 31.67 -13.68
CA ILE A 450 15.07 32.42 -13.09
C ILE A 450 15.84 31.53 -12.11
N ALA A 451 16.65 30.61 -12.64
CA ALA A 451 17.76 29.99 -11.91
C ALA A 451 18.83 29.50 -12.89
#